data_AF-A0A857CCK3-F1
#
_entry.id   AF-A0A857CCK3-F1
#
_cell.length_a   1.000
_cell.length_b   1.000
_cell.length_c   1.000
_cell.angle_alpha   90.00
_cell.angle_beta   90.00
_cell.angle_gamma   90.00
#
_symmetry.space_group_name_H-M   'P 1'
#
loop_
_entity.id
_entity.type
_entity.pdbx_description
1 polymer ?
#
loop_
_entity_poly.entity_id
_entity_poly.type
_entity_poly.pdbx_seq_one_letter_code
_entity_poly.pdbx_strand_id
1 'polypeptide(L)'
;MPASSFSLRKSGSMAGRAAALALAAALALSQTVPAQASFIGDLLFAPTYDEDYVPSTYGSRADCRNPAAGPWRGIVGGRKSVDLRTIQFSREGCFQTEAECRAFLNHISGYLTLVFTAQCSRR
;
A
#
# COMPACT_ATOMS: atom_id res chain seq x y z
N MET A 1 37.27 -55.45 -14.70
CA MET A 1 36.89 -54.50 -13.61
C MET A 1 38.13 -53.68 -13.25
N PRO A 2 37.98 -52.40 -12.88
CA PRO A 2 38.48 -51.23 -13.63
C PRO A 2 39.68 -50.50 -13.00
N ALA A 3 40.29 -49.54 -13.72
CA ALA A 3 40.59 -48.19 -13.22
C ALA A 3 41.27 -47.32 -14.30
N SER A 4 40.53 -46.33 -14.78
CA SER A 4 41.03 -45.16 -15.53
C SER A 4 41.73 -44.17 -14.60
N SER A 5 42.67 -43.37 -15.09
CA SER A 5 42.82 -41.93 -14.74
C SER A 5 43.94 -41.27 -15.56
N PHE A 6 43.58 -40.54 -16.62
CA PHE A 6 44.45 -39.55 -17.26
C PHE A 6 44.03 -38.16 -16.75
N SER A 7 44.96 -37.48 -16.09
CA SER A 7 44.78 -36.13 -15.58
C SER A 7 45.03 -35.13 -16.72
N LEU A 8 43.99 -34.42 -17.16
CA LEU A 8 44.12 -33.35 -18.14
C LEU A 8 44.17 -32.00 -17.40
N ARG A 9 45.33 -31.35 -17.43
CA ARG A 9 45.49 -29.94 -17.08
C ARG A 9 44.78 -29.08 -18.13
N LYS A 10 44.02 -28.07 -17.71
CA LYS A 10 43.59 -26.98 -18.62
C LYS A 10 44.04 -25.64 -18.06
N SER A 11 44.88 -24.98 -18.86
CA SER A 11 45.36 -23.60 -18.74
C SER A 11 44.25 -22.60 -18.44
N GLY A 12 44.61 -21.59 -17.64
CA GLY A 12 43.78 -20.42 -17.38
C GLY A 12 43.58 -19.52 -18.59
N SER A 13 42.63 -18.61 -18.48
CA SER A 13 42.57 -17.40 -19.28
C SER A 13 41.91 -16.29 -18.49
N MET A 14 42.58 -15.14 -18.42
CA MET A 14 42.07 -13.87 -17.90
C MET A 14 40.83 -13.45 -18.71
N ALA A 15 39.71 -13.24 -18.04
CA ALA A 15 38.59 -12.47 -18.56
C ALA A 15 37.74 -11.90 -17.42
N GLY A 16 38.40 -11.25 -16.45
CA GLY A 16 37.73 -10.31 -15.57
C GLY A 16 37.64 -8.97 -16.30
N ARG A 17 36.41 -8.51 -16.58
CA ARG A 17 35.96 -7.14 -16.98
C ARG A 17 34.96 -7.16 -18.14
N ALA A 18 33.75 -7.67 -17.93
CA ALA A 18 32.62 -7.40 -18.84
C ALA A 18 31.21 -7.65 -18.25
N ALA A 19 31.04 -7.63 -16.92
CA ALA A 19 29.76 -8.03 -16.30
C ALA A 19 29.25 -7.02 -15.25
N ALA A 20 29.46 -5.71 -15.46
CA ALA A 20 29.10 -4.69 -14.47
C ALA A 20 28.25 -3.52 -15.01
N LEU A 21 27.60 -3.66 -16.18
CA LEU A 21 26.84 -2.55 -16.79
C LEU A 21 25.37 -2.88 -17.12
N ALA A 22 24.86 -4.06 -16.78
CA ALA A 22 23.49 -4.47 -17.11
C ALA A 22 22.47 -4.28 -15.95
N LEU A 23 22.86 -3.72 -14.80
CA LEU A 23 21.96 -3.53 -13.65
C LEU A 23 21.36 -2.11 -13.52
N ALA A 24 21.78 -1.14 -14.33
CA ALA A 24 21.29 0.24 -14.20
C ALA A 24 19.99 0.53 -15.00
N ALA A 25 19.59 -0.34 -15.93
CA ALA A 25 18.45 -0.08 -16.81
C ALA A 25 17.09 -0.58 -16.25
N ALA A 26 17.10 -1.40 -15.19
CA ALA A 26 15.85 -1.96 -14.62
C ALA A 26 15.16 -1.04 -13.59
N LEU A 27 15.79 0.07 -13.18
CA LEU A 27 15.24 1.01 -12.19
C LEU A 27 14.53 2.22 -12.81
N ALA A 28 14.52 2.34 -14.14
CA ALA A 28 14.00 3.54 -14.83
C ALA A 28 12.52 3.44 -15.28
N LEU A 29 11.81 2.34 -15.01
CA LEU A 29 10.44 2.11 -15.49
C LEU A 29 9.34 2.33 -14.44
N SER A 30 9.67 2.87 -13.26
CA SER A 30 8.70 3.06 -12.16
C SER A 30 8.23 4.51 -11.99
N GLN A 31 7.90 5.23 -13.06
CA GLN A 31 7.53 6.66 -12.96
C GLN A 31 6.16 7.05 -13.56
N THR A 32 5.22 6.12 -13.72
CA THR A 32 3.82 6.49 -14.02
C THR A 32 2.94 6.32 -12.79
N VAL A 33 3.12 7.20 -11.80
CA VAL A 33 2.14 7.42 -10.73
C VAL A 33 1.84 8.93 -10.62
N PRO A 34 0.82 9.47 -11.33
CA PRO A 34 0.38 10.83 -11.07
C PRO A 34 -1.09 10.94 -10.63
N ALA A 35 -1.62 9.97 -9.87
CA ALA A 35 -2.95 10.11 -9.24
C ALA A 35 -3.05 9.52 -7.82
N GLN A 36 -2.24 8.50 -7.51
CA GLN A 36 -2.30 7.76 -6.23
C GLN A 36 -1.66 8.55 -5.07
N ALA A 37 -0.67 9.40 -5.35
CA ALA A 37 -0.01 10.21 -4.34
C ALA A 37 -0.90 11.34 -3.77
N SER A 38 -1.88 11.84 -4.53
CA SER A 38 -2.69 12.96 -4.08
C SER A 38 -3.76 12.57 -3.06
N PHE A 39 -4.37 11.38 -3.12
CA PHE A 39 -5.41 10.99 -2.13
C PHE A 39 -4.83 10.60 -0.80
N ILE A 40 -3.83 9.73 -0.84
CA ILE A 40 -3.08 9.36 0.34
C ILE A 40 -2.32 10.60 0.85
N GLY A 41 -1.80 11.46 -0.03
CA GLY A 41 -1.19 12.73 0.35
C GLY A 41 -2.15 13.66 1.07
N ASP A 42 -3.36 13.89 0.54
CA ASP A 42 -4.38 14.72 1.22
C ASP A 42 -4.79 14.16 2.59
N LEU A 43 -4.78 12.83 2.76
CA LEU A 43 -5.10 12.17 4.04
C LEU A 43 -3.92 12.08 5.02
N LEU A 44 -2.70 11.84 4.52
CA LEU A 44 -1.47 11.75 5.32
C LEU A 44 -0.95 13.11 5.74
N PHE A 45 -1.19 14.15 4.92
CA PHE A 45 -0.81 15.54 5.19
C PHE A 45 -2.02 16.39 5.60
N ALA A 46 -3.16 15.77 5.96
CA ALA A 46 -4.24 16.48 6.63
C ALA A 46 -3.64 17.19 7.87
N PRO A 47 -3.91 18.49 8.03
CA PRO A 47 -3.22 19.30 9.03
C PRO A 47 -3.62 18.78 10.41
N THR A 48 -2.63 18.16 11.07
CA THR A 48 -2.65 17.55 12.41
C THR A 48 -3.53 16.31 12.59
N TYR A 49 -2.89 15.18 12.86
CA TYR A 49 -3.51 13.99 13.43
C TYR A 49 -4.19 14.36 14.76
N ASP A 50 -5.50 14.17 14.83
CA ASP A 50 -6.33 14.39 16.00
C ASP A 50 -7.05 13.07 16.31
N GLU A 51 -6.75 12.49 17.47
CA GLU A 51 -7.30 11.19 17.92
C GLU A 51 -8.82 11.23 18.05
N ASP A 52 -9.39 12.41 18.35
CA ASP A 52 -10.82 12.62 18.47
C ASP A 52 -11.49 12.82 17.10
N TYR A 53 -10.75 13.33 16.10
CA TYR A 53 -11.27 13.64 14.77
C TYR A 53 -10.83 12.61 13.71
N VAL A 54 -11.66 11.58 13.52
CA VAL A 54 -11.46 10.61 12.43
C VAL A 54 -11.93 11.21 11.10
N PRO A 55 -11.05 11.27 10.07
CA PRO A 55 -11.40 11.83 8.77
C PRO A 55 -12.70 11.27 8.18
N SER A 56 -13.47 12.17 7.55
CA SER A 56 -14.71 11.82 6.87
C SER A 56 -14.48 11.62 5.38
N THR A 57 -15.13 10.59 4.82
CA THR A 57 -15.17 10.33 3.37
C THR A 57 -16.40 10.94 2.70
N TYR A 58 -17.42 11.33 3.47
CA TYR A 58 -18.66 11.91 2.93
C TYR A 58 -18.42 13.25 2.25
N GLY A 59 -19.04 13.45 1.09
CA GLY A 59 -18.86 14.65 0.26
C GLY A 59 -17.49 14.76 -0.41
N SER A 60 -16.59 13.79 -0.21
CA SER A 60 -15.29 13.73 -0.86
C SER A 60 -15.33 12.88 -2.14
N ARG A 61 -14.22 12.85 -2.88
CA ARG A 61 -14.03 11.90 -4.00
C ARG A 61 -14.13 10.43 -3.59
N ALA A 62 -13.87 10.12 -2.31
CA ALA A 62 -13.97 8.78 -1.76
C ALA A 62 -15.36 8.44 -1.22
N ASP A 63 -16.34 9.34 -1.36
CA ASP A 63 -17.72 9.06 -0.97
C ASP A 63 -18.32 7.99 -1.89
N CYS A 64 -18.70 6.84 -1.33
CA CYS A 64 -19.36 5.76 -2.08
C CYS A 64 -20.72 6.16 -2.67
N ARG A 65 -21.33 7.27 -2.25
CA ARG A 65 -22.54 7.83 -2.88
C ARG A 65 -22.24 8.56 -4.18
N ASN A 66 -20.99 8.95 -4.42
CA ASN A 66 -20.58 9.58 -5.66
C ASN A 66 -20.56 8.54 -6.80
N PRO A 67 -21.28 8.76 -7.90
CA PRO A 67 -21.27 7.84 -9.05
C PRO A 67 -19.89 7.75 -9.73
N ALA A 68 -19.01 8.74 -9.54
CA ALA A 68 -17.64 8.72 -10.04
C ALA A 68 -16.64 8.06 -9.07
N ALA A 69 -17.10 7.55 -7.92
CA ALA A 69 -16.23 6.84 -6.99
C ALA A 69 -15.74 5.51 -7.57
N GLY A 70 -14.55 5.10 -7.14
CA GLY A 70 -13.93 3.91 -7.71
C GLY A 70 -14.58 2.59 -7.26
N PRO A 71 -14.23 1.47 -7.92
CA PRO A 71 -14.89 0.18 -7.74
C PRO A 71 -14.49 -0.55 -6.45
N TRP A 72 -13.49 -0.07 -5.71
CA TRP A 72 -13.03 -0.69 -4.47
C TRP A 72 -13.67 -0.02 -3.26
N ARG A 73 -14.44 -0.76 -2.48
CA ARG A 73 -15.05 -0.29 -1.24
C ARG A 73 -14.23 -0.77 -0.05
N GLY A 74 -13.78 0.18 0.76
CA GLY A 74 -13.20 -0.05 2.08
C GLY A 74 -14.26 0.16 3.16
N ILE A 75 -14.38 -0.79 4.09
CA ILE A 75 -15.21 -0.65 5.29
C ILE A 75 -14.32 -0.90 6.50
N VAL A 76 -14.31 0.07 7.40
CA VAL A 76 -13.58 0.00 8.67
C VAL A 76 -14.53 0.30 9.82
N GLY A 77 -14.54 -0.58 10.80
CA GLY A 77 -15.44 -0.50 11.96
C GLY A 77 -14.72 -0.93 13.22
N GLY A 78 -15.07 -0.31 14.34
CA GLY A 78 -14.38 -0.52 15.59
C GLY A 78 -14.89 0.38 16.71
N ARG A 79 -14.03 0.62 17.69
CA ARG A 79 -14.28 1.54 18.79
C ARG A 79 -13.18 2.60 18.84
N LYS A 80 -13.55 3.82 19.21
CA LYS A 80 -12.60 4.88 19.55
C LYS A 80 -12.94 5.49 20.90
N SER A 81 -11.95 6.07 21.55
CA SER A 81 -12.13 6.85 22.77
C SER A 81 -12.26 8.32 22.40
N VAL A 82 -13.28 8.99 22.94
CA VAL A 82 -13.47 10.45 22.83
C VAL A 82 -13.96 10.94 24.18
N ASP A 83 -13.31 11.95 24.77
CA ASP A 83 -13.70 12.54 26.07
C ASP A 83 -13.99 11.49 27.17
N LEU A 84 -13.08 10.52 27.34
CA LEU A 84 -13.19 9.39 28.29
C LEU A 84 -14.35 8.41 28.00
N ARG A 85 -15.02 8.52 26.86
CA ARG A 85 -16.10 7.62 26.44
C ARG A 85 -15.65 6.77 25.26
N THR A 86 -15.92 5.47 25.33
CA THR A 86 -15.69 4.58 24.20
C THR A 86 -16.94 4.46 23.34
N ILE A 87 -16.86 4.97 22.12
CA ILE A 87 -17.97 4.95 21.16
C ILE A 87 -17.73 3.96 20.02
N GLN A 88 -18.82 3.45 19.45
CA GLN A 88 -18.79 2.65 18.23
C GLN A 88 -18.53 3.56 17.03
N PHE A 89 -17.67 3.11 16.13
CA PHE A 89 -17.29 3.85 14.93
C PHE A 89 -17.38 2.95 13.70
N SER A 90 -17.86 3.49 12.60
CA SER A 90 -17.83 2.85 11.29
C SER A 90 -17.65 3.90 10.21
N ARG A 91 -16.80 3.60 9.23
CA ARG A 91 -16.56 4.45 8.06
C ARG A 91 -16.43 3.57 6.84
N GLU A 92 -16.91 4.09 5.72
CA GLU A 92 -16.68 3.50 4.40
C GLU A 92 -16.05 4.51 3.45
N GLY A 93 -15.32 4.03 2.46
CA GLY A 93 -14.81 4.84 1.37
C GLY A 93 -14.69 4.02 0.09
N CYS A 94 -14.80 4.67 -1.06
CA CYS A 94 -14.69 4.05 -2.38
C CYS A 94 -13.49 4.61 -3.15
N PHE A 95 -12.67 3.72 -3.71
CA PHE A 95 -11.33 4.00 -4.22
C PHE A 95 -11.12 3.39 -5.59
N GLN A 96 -10.20 3.97 -6.37
CA GLN A 96 -9.94 3.52 -7.74
C GLN A 96 -9.14 2.22 -7.75
N THR A 97 -8.27 2.03 -6.75
CA THR A 97 -7.42 0.84 -6.65
C THR A 97 -7.57 0.13 -5.31
N GLU A 98 -7.26 -1.16 -5.29
CA GLU A 98 -7.21 -1.95 -4.04
C GLU A 98 -6.17 -1.37 -3.07
N ALA A 99 -5.06 -0.87 -3.59
CA ALA A 99 -3.99 -0.27 -2.79
C ALA A 99 -4.47 0.97 -2.04
N GLU A 100 -5.21 1.87 -2.70
CA GLU A 100 -5.84 3.04 -2.07
C GLU A 100 -6.83 2.61 -0.99
N CYS A 101 -7.63 1.56 -1.26
CA CYS A 101 -8.54 1.01 -0.28
C CYS A 101 -7.81 0.50 0.97
N ARG A 102 -6.74 -0.29 0.80
CA ARG A 102 -5.94 -0.81 1.92
C ARG A 102 -5.26 0.31 2.71
N ALA A 103 -4.76 1.33 2.02
CA ALA A 103 -4.17 2.50 2.67
C ALA A 103 -5.18 3.26 3.51
N PHE A 104 -6.40 3.45 3.01
CA PHE A 104 -7.51 4.03 3.78
C PHE A 104 -7.81 3.22 5.04
N LEU A 105 -7.94 1.88 4.92
CA LEU A 105 -8.20 1.04 6.08
C LEU A 105 -7.10 1.16 7.14
N ASN A 106 -5.83 1.10 6.72
CA ASN A 106 -4.69 1.24 7.63
C ASN A 106 -4.70 2.61 8.32
N HIS A 107 -4.95 3.68 7.57
CA HIS A 107 -4.99 5.04 8.10
C HIS A 107 -6.10 5.21 9.15
N ILE A 108 -7.34 4.84 8.81
CA ILE A 108 -8.47 5.00 9.74
C ILE A 108 -8.37 4.06 10.94
N SER A 109 -7.83 2.85 10.76
CA SER A 109 -7.62 1.91 11.87
C SER A 109 -6.69 2.49 12.95
N GLY A 110 -5.77 3.40 12.59
CA GLY A 110 -4.90 4.08 13.55
C GLY A 110 -5.66 4.93 14.58
N TYR A 111 -6.86 5.41 14.25
CA TYR A 111 -7.69 6.19 15.18
C TYR A 111 -8.59 5.31 16.06
N LEU A 112 -8.58 3.98 15.87
CA LEU A 112 -9.46 3.06 16.58
C LEU A 112 -8.69 2.36 17.70
N THR A 113 -9.23 2.42 18.90
CA THR A 113 -8.72 1.67 20.06
C THR A 113 -8.91 0.17 19.88
N LEU A 114 -9.95 -0.24 19.14
CA LEU A 114 -10.21 -1.63 18.80
C LEU A 114 -10.83 -1.72 17.40
N VAL A 115 -10.26 -2.52 16.52
CA VAL A 115 -10.77 -2.73 15.16
C VAL A 115 -11.56 -4.05 15.12
N PHE A 116 -12.81 -3.98 14.66
CA PHE A 116 -13.67 -5.15 14.45
C PHE A 116 -13.72 -5.60 13.00
N THR A 117 -13.62 -4.63 12.09
CA THR A 117 -13.74 -4.87 10.66
C THR A 117 -12.79 -3.94 9.95
N ALA A 118 -12.00 -4.49 9.03
CA ALA A 118 -11.19 -3.75 8.08
C ALA A 118 -11.15 -4.58 6.80
N GLN A 119 -12.02 -4.24 5.85
CA GLN A 119 -12.19 -5.03 4.63
C GLN A 119 -12.18 -4.14 3.40
N CYS A 120 -11.45 -4.59 2.38
CA CYS A 120 -11.59 -4.10 1.01
C CYS A 120 -12.33 -5.15 0.19
N SER A 121 -13.34 -4.71 -0.56
CA SER A 121 -14.07 -5.55 -1.52
C SER A 121 -14.39 -4.76 -2.77
N ARG A 122 -14.63 -5.46 -3.88
CA ARG A 122 -15.18 -4.83 -5.09
C ARG A 122 -16.68 -4.58 -4.91
N ARG A 123 -17.14 -3.41 -5.34
CA ARG A 123 -18.55 -2.99 -5.34
C ARG A 123 -19.25 -3.43 -6.61
#